data_AF-A0A5R9EBG4-F1
#
_entry.id   AF-A0A5R9EBG4-F1
#
_cell.length_a   1.000
_cell.length_b   1.000
_cell.length_c   1.000
_cell.angle_alpha   90.00
_cell.angle_beta   90.00
_cell.angle_gamma   90.00
#
_symmetry.space_group_name_H-M   'P 1'
#
loop_
_entity.id
_entity.type
_entity.pdbx_description
1 polymer ?
#
loop_
_entity_poly.entity_id
_entity_poly.type
_entity_poly.pdbx_seq_one_letter_code
_entity_poly.pdbx_strand_id
1 'polypeptide(L)'
;MTPVDPCRIADRQVCLATRNLSRAVLRRLTVTAAGIEPRIKTIVATQSGGPGSYALWRLHGDDGRLLLQFDLLKEPGAVWASLTGDVSFLARLADLRTHPPGYFYVHPLPDPRDIAIPLPSNPRGLAPRTIGPLNATALVVDFPES
;
A
#
# COMPACT_ATOMS: atom_id res chain seq x y z
N MET A 1 4.49 -26.21 9.74
CA MET A 1 4.90 -26.04 8.34
C MET A 1 5.65 -24.74 8.20
N THR A 2 6.93 -24.77 7.82
CA THR A 2 7.66 -23.57 7.44
C THR A 2 7.07 -23.03 6.13
N PRO A 3 6.71 -21.75 6.02
CA PRO A 3 6.22 -21.20 4.77
C PRO A 3 7.32 -21.36 3.72
N VAL A 4 7.00 -22.08 2.63
CA VAL A 4 7.89 -22.26 1.48
C VAL A 4 8.28 -20.88 0.97
N ASP A 5 9.58 -20.62 0.88
CA ASP A 5 10.08 -19.38 0.28
C ASP A 5 9.74 -19.45 -1.22
N PRO A 6 8.83 -18.59 -1.75
CA PRO A 6 8.44 -18.61 -3.15
C PRO A 6 9.58 -18.22 -4.10
N CYS A 7 10.71 -17.78 -3.56
CA CYS A 7 11.91 -17.48 -4.32
C CYS A 7 12.62 -18.75 -4.77
N ARG A 8 12.74 -18.91 -6.09
CA ARG A 8 13.60 -19.93 -6.69
C ARG A 8 15.05 -19.72 -6.20
N ILE A 9 15.79 -20.82 -6.01
CA ILE A 9 17.17 -20.78 -5.49
C ILE A 9 18.07 -19.87 -6.32
N ALA A 10 17.95 -19.94 -7.66
CA ALA A 10 18.71 -19.11 -8.60
C ALA A 10 18.49 -17.61 -8.41
N ASP A 11 17.30 -17.22 -7.95
CA ASP A 11 16.89 -15.82 -7.80
C ASP A 11 16.96 -15.34 -6.35
N ARG A 12 17.42 -16.17 -5.41
CA ARG A 12 17.29 -15.92 -3.95
C ARG A 12 17.91 -14.58 -3.52
N GLN A 13 19.03 -14.19 -4.10
CA GLN A 13 19.70 -12.91 -3.79
C GLN A 13 18.90 -11.70 -4.28
N VAL A 14 18.45 -11.74 -5.55
CA VAL A 14 17.54 -10.73 -6.08
C VAL A 14 16.29 -10.70 -5.21
N CYS A 15 15.79 -11.87 -4.82
CA CYS A 15 14.61 -12.05 -4.01
C CYS A 15 14.66 -11.28 -2.70
N LEU A 16 15.73 -11.54 -1.96
CA LEU A 16 16.05 -10.87 -0.71
C LEU A 16 16.25 -9.36 -0.90
N ALA A 17 16.96 -8.94 -1.94
CA ALA A 17 17.21 -7.52 -2.23
C ALA A 17 15.90 -6.76 -2.45
N THR A 18 15.01 -7.27 -3.30
CA THR A 18 13.68 -6.67 -3.54
C THR A 18 12.81 -6.71 -2.29
N ARG A 19 12.89 -7.76 -1.46
CA ARG A 19 12.15 -7.80 -0.20
C ARG A 19 12.62 -6.74 0.79
N ASN A 20 13.94 -6.54 0.87
CA ASN A 20 14.54 -5.49 1.69
C ASN A 20 14.16 -4.10 1.19
N LEU A 21 14.17 -3.91 -0.14
CA LEU A 21 13.73 -2.68 -0.78
C LEU A 21 12.23 -2.41 -0.53
N SER A 22 11.38 -3.42 -0.73
CA SER A 22 9.94 -3.35 -0.44
C SER A 22 9.69 -2.97 1.01
N ARG A 23 10.48 -3.53 1.95
CA ARG A 23 10.41 -3.16 3.36
C ARG A 23 10.82 -1.70 3.59
N ALA A 24 11.90 -1.23 2.98
CA ALA A 24 12.34 0.16 3.13
C ALA A 24 11.28 1.14 2.61
N VAL A 25 10.67 0.85 1.46
CA VAL A 25 9.58 1.63 0.87
C VAL A 25 8.35 1.62 1.79
N LEU A 26 7.95 0.44 2.28
CA LEU A 26 6.84 0.32 3.22
C LEU A 26 7.06 1.16 4.49
N ARG A 27 8.29 1.23 5.01
CA ARG A 27 8.61 2.08 6.17
C ARG A 27 8.42 3.56 5.85
N ARG A 28 8.91 4.03 4.70
CA ARG A 28 8.72 5.42 4.26
C ARG A 28 7.23 5.73 4.12
N LEU A 29 6.51 4.86 3.43
CA LEU A 29 5.07 4.96 3.21
C LEU A 29 4.29 5.01 4.54
N THR A 30 4.70 4.22 5.55
CA THR A 30 4.12 4.26 6.90
C THR A 30 4.32 5.62 7.58
N VAL A 31 5.53 6.17 7.51
CA VAL A 31 5.85 7.48 8.11
C VAL A 31 5.06 8.58 7.43
N THR A 32 5.01 8.58 6.09
CA THR A 32 4.27 9.58 5.32
C THR A 32 2.77 9.50 5.59
N ALA A 33 2.18 8.29 5.64
CA ALA A 33 0.77 8.10 5.96
C ALA A 33 0.45 8.55 7.40
N ALA A 34 1.30 8.22 8.38
CA ALA A 34 1.13 8.65 9.76
C ALA A 34 1.21 10.18 9.94
N GLY A 35 1.95 10.88 9.06
CA GLY A 35 1.98 12.34 9.00
C GLY A 35 0.69 12.97 8.48
N ILE A 36 -0.14 12.22 7.75
CA ILE A 36 -1.49 12.65 7.33
C ILE A 36 -2.51 12.33 8.42
N GLU A 37 -2.62 11.04 8.78
CA GLU A 37 -3.55 10.55 9.80
C GLU A 37 -2.97 9.27 10.42
N PRO A 38 -2.61 9.27 11.72
CA PRO A 38 -1.92 8.15 12.37
C PRO A 38 -2.73 6.85 12.45
N ARG A 39 -4.06 6.94 12.30
CA ARG A 39 -4.95 5.77 12.28
C ARG A 39 -4.93 5.02 10.96
N ILE A 40 -4.35 5.56 9.88
CA ILE A 40 -4.22 4.83 8.60
C ILE A 40 -3.43 3.54 8.81
N LYS A 41 -4.03 2.41 8.43
CA LYS A 41 -3.42 1.07 8.46
C LYS A 41 -3.49 0.32 7.15
N THR A 42 -4.34 0.71 6.21
CA THR A 42 -4.33 0.09 4.88
C THR A 42 -4.47 1.16 3.81
N ILE A 43 -3.61 1.09 2.80
CA ILE A 43 -3.67 1.93 1.62
C ILE A 43 -4.27 1.12 0.48
N VAL A 44 -5.27 1.67 -0.20
CA VAL A 44 -5.86 1.08 -1.40
C VAL A 44 -5.59 1.98 -2.59
N ALA A 45 -5.05 1.36 -3.63
CA ALA A 45 -4.70 2.03 -4.87
C ALA A 45 -5.18 1.23 -6.07
N THR A 46 -5.47 1.94 -7.16
CA THR A 46 -6.01 1.37 -8.39
C THR A 46 -5.07 1.72 -9.53
N GLN A 47 -4.80 0.76 -10.40
CA GLN A 47 -3.96 0.97 -11.55
C GLN A 47 -4.50 2.10 -12.45
N SER A 48 -3.64 3.05 -12.81
CA SER A 48 -3.97 4.21 -13.64
C SER A 48 -2.99 4.36 -14.80
N GLY A 49 -3.48 4.57 -16.01
CA GLY A 49 -2.67 5.03 -17.17
C GLY A 49 -1.64 4.06 -17.77
N GLY A 50 -1.28 2.93 -17.13
CA GLY A 50 -0.37 1.93 -17.71
C GLY A 50 0.16 0.88 -16.71
N PRO A 51 0.97 -0.09 -17.17
CA PRO A 51 1.58 -1.11 -16.31
C PRO A 51 2.38 -0.48 -15.16
N GLY A 52 2.08 -0.87 -13.92
CA GLY A 52 2.81 -0.41 -12.73
C GLY A 52 2.61 1.06 -12.33
N SER A 53 1.65 1.77 -12.91
CA SER A 53 1.23 3.09 -12.42
C SER A 53 -0.06 2.94 -11.63
N TYR A 54 -0.08 3.46 -10.41
CA TYR A 54 -1.24 3.35 -9.51
C TYR A 54 -1.64 4.74 -9.04
N ALA A 55 -2.93 5.03 -9.14
CA ALA A 55 -3.55 6.17 -8.48
C ALA A 55 -4.00 5.74 -7.08
N LEU A 56 -3.75 6.61 -6.12
CA LEU A 56 -4.08 6.40 -4.73
C LEU A 56 -5.48 6.95 -4.45
N TRP A 57 -6.39 6.08 -4.01
CA TRP A 57 -7.80 6.43 -3.88
C TRP A 57 -8.28 6.48 -2.45
N ARG A 58 -7.91 5.49 -1.64
CA ARG A 58 -8.57 5.25 -0.36
C ARG A 58 -7.54 4.87 0.72
N LEU A 59 -7.72 5.42 1.91
CA LEU A 59 -6.93 5.15 3.10
C LEU A 59 -7.87 4.64 4.19
N HIS A 60 -7.54 3.49 4.77
CA HIS A 60 -8.40 2.80 5.73
C HIS A 60 -7.71 2.65 7.09
N GLY A 61 -8.52 2.60 8.15
CA GLY A 61 -8.10 2.28 9.52
C GLY A 61 -7.75 0.81 9.73
N ASP A 62 -7.43 0.45 10.98
CA ASP A 62 -7.24 -0.95 11.40
C ASP A 62 -8.54 -1.77 11.32
N ASP A 63 -9.67 -1.15 11.61
CA ASP A 63 -11.01 -1.71 11.53
C ASP A 63 -11.55 -1.84 10.08
N GLY A 64 -10.72 -1.49 9.09
CA GLY A 64 -11.05 -1.53 7.67
C GLY A 64 -11.97 -0.40 7.22
N ARG A 65 -12.41 0.51 8.11
CA ARG A 65 -13.22 1.67 7.72
C ARG A 65 -12.37 2.63 6.90
N LEU A 66 -12.98 3.20 5.86
CA LEU A 66 -12.39 4.30 5.12
C LEU A 66 -12.15 5.47 6.11
N LEU A 67 -11.01 6.14 6.00
CA LEU A 67 -10.67 7.32 6.80
C LEU A 67 -10.57 8.53 5.90
N LEU A 68 -9.89 8.36 4.76
CA LEU A 68 -9.68 9.41 3.78
C LEU A 68 -9.82 8.82 2.38
N GLN A 69 -10.48 9.57 1.51
CA GLN A 69 -10.55 9.30 0.09
C GLN A 69 -9.94 10.49 -0.64
N PHE A 70 -9.12 10.24 -1.65
CA PHE A 70 -8.60 11.32 -2.49
C PHE A 70 -9.73 11.89 -3.35
N ASP A 71 -9.85 13.21 -3.30
CA ASP A 71 -10.71 13.97 -4.19
C ASP A 71 -9.95 14.35 -5.45
N LEU A 72 -10.38 13.83 -6.60
CA LEU A 72 -9.78 14.10 -7.90
C LEU A 72 -9.86 15.58 -8.31
N LEU A 73 -10.76 16.34 -7.69
CA LEU A 73 -10.96 17.76 -7.99
C LEU A 73 -10.00 18.66 -7.19
N LYS A 74 -9.25 18.11 -6.24
CA LYS A 74 -8.27 18.84 -5.44
C LYS A 74 -6.85 18.53 -5.92
N GLU A 75 -6.02 19.56 -6.06
CA GLU A 75 -4.61 19.35 -6.36
C GLU A 75 -3.98 18.47 -5.27
N PRO A 76 -3.34 17.34 -5.64
CA PRO A 76 -2.67 16.50 -4.68
C PRO A 76 -1.46 17.25 -4.13
N GLY A 77 -1.50 17.58 -2.83
CA GLY A 77 -0.35 18.14 -2.14
C GLY A 77 0.88 17.22 -2.21
N ALA A 78 2.07 17.77 -1.96
CA ALA A 78 3.34 17.05 -2.10
C ALA A 78 3.41 15.71 -1.34
N VAL A 79 2.75 15.64 -0.16
CA VAL A 79 2.65 14.42 0.65
C VAL A 79 1.89 13.31 -0.10
N TRP A 80 0.86 13.69 -0.85
CA TRP A 80 0.01 12.77 -1.60
C TRP A 80 0.68 12.25 -2.87
N ALA A 81 1.41 13.13 -3.56
CA ALA A 81 2.29 12.73 -4.65
C ALA A 81 3.37 11.74 -4.18
N SER A 82 3.98 12.00 -3.01
CA SER A 82 4.97 11.09 -2.42
C SER A 82 4.37 9.72 -2.09
N LEU A 83 3.18 9.67 -1.49
CA LEU A 83 2.50 8.40 -1.19
C LEU A 83 2.14 7.63 -2.45
N THR A 84 1.62 8.32 -3.47
CA THR A 84 1.30 7.73 -4.78
C THR A 84 2.54 7.15 -5.46
N GLY A 85 3.68 7.84 -5.38
CA GLY A 85 4.96 7.36 -5.88
C GLY A 85 5.45 6.10 -5.15
N ASP A 86 5.37 6.08 -3.82
CA ASP A 86 5.77 4.93 -2.99
C ASP A 86 4.90 3.70 -3.25
N VAL A 87 3.59 3.91 -3.34
CA VAL A 87 2.61 2.88 -3.68
C VAL A 87 2.89 2.31 -5.07
N SER A 88 3.05 3.16 -6.08
CA SER A 88 3.36 2.73 -7.44
C SER A 88 4.66 1.95 -7.50
N PHE A 89 5.69 2.40 -6.78
CA PHE A 89 6.96 1.70 -6.72
C PHE A 89 6.84 0.33 -6.04
N LEU A 90 6.14 0.25 -4.91
CA LEU A 90 5.91 -1.01 -4.20
C LEU A 90 5.10 -2.00 -5.07
N ALA A 91 4.08 -1.50 -5.75
CA ALA A 91 3.27 -2.29 -6.68
C ALA A 91 4.10 -2.82 -7.85
N ARG A 92 5.00 -2.01 -8.42
CA ARG A 92 5.97 -2.47 -9.44
C ARG A 92 6.89 -3.56 -8.89
N LEU A 93 7.44 -3.40 -7.69
CA LEU A 93 8.29 -4.44 -7.09
C LEU A 93 7.54 -5.76 -6.88
N ALA A 94 6.25 -5.70 -6.57
CA ALA A 94 5.39 -6.87 -6.47
C ALA A 94 5.06 -7.47 -7.85
N ASP A 95 4.76 -6.64 -8.85
CA ASP A 95 4.40 -7.07 -10.23
C ASP A 95 5.59 -7.64 -11.00
N LEU A 96 6.80 -7.14 -10.74
CA LEU A 96 8.05 -7.69 -11.29
C LEU A 96 8.28 -9.17 -10.93
N ARG A 97 7.43 -9.77 -10.09
CA ARG A 97 7.52 -11.18 -9.73
C ARG A 97 6.18 -11.84 -9.43
N THR A 98 5.98 -13.04 -9.97
CA THR A 98 4.83 -13.90 -9.65
C THR A 98 4.97 -14.54 -8.27
N HIS A 99 4.72 -13.78 -7.19
CA HIS A 99 4.74 -14.27 -5.80
C HIS A 99 3.31 -14.37 -5.24
N PRO A 100 3.10 -15.17 -4.17
CA PRO A 100 1.84 -15.15 -3.45
C PRO A 100 1.48 -13.75 -2.94
N PRO A 101 0.18 -13.40 -2.87
CA PRO A 101 -0.31 -12.16 -2.25
C PRO A 101 0.36 -11.87 -0.90
N GLY A 102 0.72 -10.61 -0.68
CA GLY A 102 1.33 -10.15 0.57
C GLY A 102 2.81 -10.47 0.74
N TYR A 103 3.44 -11.20 -0.18
CA TYR A 103 4.87 -11.52 -0.07
C TYR A 103 5.76 -10.26 -0.08
N PHE A 104 5.44 -9.31 -0.96
CA PHE A 104 6.03 -7.95 -0.99
C PHE A 104 5.08 -6.89 -0.41
N TYR A 105 4.21 -7.28 0.53
CA TYR A 105 3.29 -6.36 1.23
C TYR A 105 2.24 -5.71 0.32
N VAL A 106 1.93 -6.34 -0.82
CA VAL A 106 0.88 -5.92 -1.76
C VAL A 106 -0.12 -7.06 -1.91
N HIS A 107 -1.40 -6.73 -1.84
CA HIS A 107 -2.51 -7.67 -1.91
C HIS A 107 -3.44 -7.27 -3.05
N PRO A 108 -3.69 -8.14 -4.05
CA PRO A 108 -4.75 -7.89 -5.02
C PRO A 108 -6.12 -7.88 -4.32
N LEU A 109 -7.01 -7.02 -4.78
CA LEU A 109 -8.41 -6.95 -4.34
C LEU A 109 -9.34 -7.58 -5.41
N PRO A 110 -10.67 -7.68 -5.15
CA PRO A 110 -11.60 -8.29 -6.11
C PRO A 110 -11.63 -7.60 -7.48
N ASP A 111 -11.46 -6.28 -7.55
CA ASP A 111 -11.14 -5.61 -8.82
C ASP A 111 -9.65 -5.89 -9.12
N PRO A 112 -9.32 -6.51 -10.27
CA PRO A 112 -7.94 -6.87 -10.60
C PRO A 112 -6.99 -5.68 -10.76
N ARG A 113 -7.53 -4.46 -10.89
CA ARG A 113 -6.74 -3.21 -10.92
C ARG A 113 -6.46 -2.67 -9.54
N ASP A 114 -7.19 -3.14 -8.53
CA ASP A 114 -7.10 -2.66 -7.16
C ASP A 114 -6.09 -3.50 -6.37
N ILE A 115 -5.27 -2.79 -5.59
CA ILE A 115 -4.35 -3.38 -4.63
C ILE A 115 -4.53 -2.76 -3.25
N ALA A 116 -4.24 -3.53 -2.22
CA ALA A 116 -4.16 -3.10 -0.84
C ALA A 116 -2.75 -3.31 -0.29
N ILE A 117 -2.26 -2.32 0.45
CA ILE A 117 -0.96 -2.31 1.12
C ILE A 117 -1.23 -2.10 2.61
N PRO A 118 -1.13 -3.15 3.44
CA PRO A 118 -1.24 -2.99 4.88
C PRO A 118 0.02 -2.33 5.44
N LEU A 119 -0.18 -1.42 6.39
CA LEU A 119 0.87 -0.69 7.09
C LEU A 119 1.11 -1.29 8.47
N PRO A 120 2.37 -1.43 8.90
CA PRO A 120 2.66 -1.88 10.26
C PRO A 120 2.25 -0.83 11.29
N SER A 121 1.75 -1.28 12.44
CA SER A 121 1.42 -0.40 13.57
C SER A 121 2.62 0.37 14.12
N ASN A 122 3.84 -0.08 13.83
CA ASN A 122 5.11 0.58 14.15
C ASN A 122 5.96 0.67 12.87
N PRO A 123 6.61 1.81 12.55
CA PRO A 123 7.52 1.96 11.41
C PRO A 123 8.64 0.92 11.32
N ARG A 124 9.02 0.27 12.43
CA ARG A 124 10.03 -0.81 12.44
C ARG A 124 9.41 -2.21 12.25
N GLY A 125 8.10 -2.33 12.42
CA GLY A 125 7.34 -3.58 12.38
C GLY A 125 7.18 -4.15 10.98
N LEU A 126 6.78 -5.42 10.93
CA LEU A 126 6.36 -6.07 9.69
C LEU A 126 4.87 -5.81 9.47
N ALA A 127 4.48 -5.42 8.26
CA ALA A 127 3.07 -5.39 7.92
C ALA A 127 2.46 -6.81 8.00
N PRO A 128 1.17 -6.92 8.36
CA PRO A 128 0.48 -8.19 8.34
C PRO A 128 0.49 -8.77 6.92
N ARG A 129 0.61 -10.09 6.83
CA ARG A 129 0.59 -10.84 5.55
C ARG A 129 -0.83 -11.13 5.05
N THR A 130 -1.83 -10.56 5.70
CA THR A 130 -3.24 -10.70 5.41
C THR A 130 -3.87 -9.35 5.65
N ILE A 131 -4.82 -8.97 4.79
CA ILE A 131 -5.65 -7.80 5.00
C ILE A 131 -6.98 -8.25 5.59
N GLY A 132 -7.50 -7.48 6.55
CA GLY A 132 -8.87 -7.65 7.03
C GLY A 132 -9.89 -7.16 6.00
N PRO A 133 -11.20 -7.33 6.25
CA PRO A 133 -12.23 -6.79 5.37
C PRO A 133 -12.14 -5.27 5.29
N LEU A 134 -12.27 -4.72 4.08
CA LEU A 134 -12.26 -3.28 3.83
C LEU A 134 -13.70 -2.79 3.67
N ASN A 135 -14.16 -1.96 4.61
CA ASN A 135 -15.48 -1.38 4.57
C ASN A 135 -15.44 -0.03 3.84
N ALA A 136 -16.23 0.11 2.77
CA ALA A 136 -16.25 1.31 1.93
C ALA A 136 -17.01 2.50 2.56
N THR A 137 -17.58 2.34 3.76
CA THR A 137 -18.39 3.37 4.40
C THR A 137 -17.52 4.32 5.20
N ALA A 138 -17.26 5.53 4.70
CA ALA A 138 -16.84 6.64 5.56
C ALA A 138 -17.25 8.03 5.06
N LEU A 139 -17.56 8.85 6.07
CA LEU A 139 -17.87 10.28 6.01
C LEU A 139 -16.84 11.05 5.16
N VAL A 140 -17.37 11.92 4.31
CA VAL A 140 -16.66 13.07 3.75
C VAL A 140 -16.17 13.90 4.94
N VAL A 141 -14.85 14.03 5.09
CA VAL A 141 -14.26 14.97 6.06
C VAL A 141 -14.24 16.33 5.37
N ASP A 142 -15.29 17.14 5.60
CA ASP A 142 -15.27 18.56 5.27
C ASP A 142 -14.20 19.24 6.14
N PHE A 143 -13.20 19.83 5.48
CA PHE A 143 -12.28 20.76 6.12
C PHE A 143 -12.82 22.18 5.90
N PRO A 144 -12.90 23.03 6.94
CA PRO A 144 -13.38 24.39 6.81
C PRO A 144 -12.41 25.21 5.94
N GLU A 145 -12.94 25.85 4.91
CA GLU A 145 -12.24 26.86 4.14
C GLU A 145 -11.80 28.00 5.07
N SER A 146 -10.56 28.47 4.89
CA SER A 146 -10.05 29.73 5.44
C SER A 146 -9.87 30.72 4.31
#